data_AF-A0A8J8G1I5-F1
#
_entry.id   AF-A0A8J8G1I5-F1
#
_cell.length_a   1.000
_cell.length_b   1.000
_cell.length_c   1.000
_cell.angle_alpha   90.00
_cell.angle_beta   90.00
_cell.angle_gamma   90.00
#
_symmetry.space_group_name_H-M   'P 1'
#
loop_
_entity.id
_entity.type
_entity.pdbx_description
1 polymer ?
#
loop_
_entity_poly.entity_id
_entity_poly.type
_entity_poly.pdbx_seq_one_letter_code
_entity_poly.pdbx_strand_id
1 'polypeptide(L)'
;MFKLFNSKIYELENTCENLGMYSQLHKIIGKNKLIAKVSKFDDIEELKNDLEIGNLLRRNGISTPKYIGIAKGKLNGEIVDILVMEFVEDSKMLYRYSQNLSPEFMNKLFRKEIDKL
;
A
#
# COMPACT_ATOMS: atom_id res chain seq x y z
N MET A 1 8.51 -7.77 18.09
CA MET A 1 9.60 -6.80 17.90
C MET A 1 9.54 -6.29 16.46
N PHE A 2 8.94 -5.13 16.23
CA PHE A 2 8.90 -4.52 14.90
C PHE A 2 10.31 -4.02 14.56
N LYS A 3 10.89 -4.44 13.42
CA LYS A 3 12.13 -3.87 12.88
C LYS A 3 11.81 -2.46 12.36
N LEU A 4 11.60 -1.51 13.27
CA LEU A 4 10.80 -0.31 12.99
C LEU A 4 11.55 0.80 12.25
N PHE A 5 12.89 0.78 12.22
CA PHE A 5 13.64 1.74 11.42
C PHE A 5 14.89 1.06 10.87
N ASN A 6 14.82 0.61 9.63
CA ASN A 6 16.05 0.41 8.88
C ASN A 6 16.57 1.81 8.55
N SER A 7 17.79 2.17 8.96
CA SER A 7 18.45 3.47 8.70
C SER A 7 18.69 3.76 7.21
N LYS A 8 18.13 2.93 6.33
CA LYS A 8 18.20 3.03 4.89
C LYS A 8 17.16 4.02 4.38
N ILE A 9 17.64 5.08 3.75
CA ILE A 9 16.81 6.02 3.00
C ILE A 9 16.61 5.44 1.60
N TYR A 10 15.36 5.37 1.16
CA TYR A 10 14.99 4.91 -0.18
C TYR A 10 14.81 6.10 -1.12
N GLU A 11 15.36 6.03 -2.33
CA GLU A 11 15.08 7.01 -3.38
C GLU A 11 13.70 6.70 -4.00
N LEU A 12 12.84 7.72 -4.10
CA LEU A 12 11.49 7.60 -4.63
C LEU A 12 11.35 8.27 -6.00
N GLU A 13 10.51 7.70 -6.87
CA GLU A 13 10.08 8.39 -8.08
C GLU A 13 9.16 9.57 -7.72
N ASN A 14 9.36 10.72 -8.36
CA ASN A 14 8.50 11.90 -8.17
C ASN A 14 7.08 11.67 -8.74
N THR A 15 6.93 10.74 -9.67
CA THR A 15 5.61 10.32 -10.16
C THR A 15 4.92 9.47 -9.11
N CYS A 16 3.67 9.82 -8.81
CA CYS A 16 2.87 9.13 -7.82
C CYS A 16 1.47 8.82 -8.30
N GLU A 17 0.84 7.89 -7.61
CA GLU A 17 -0.59 7.63 -7.71
C GLU A 17 -1.28 8.10 -6.43
N ASN A 18 -2.32 8.92 -6.58
CA ASN A 18 -3.10 9.37 -5.43
C ASN A 18 -3.93 8.20 -4.90
N LEU A 19 -3.72 7.85 -3.64
CA LEU A 19 -4.54 6.89 -2.92
C LEU A 19 -5.49 7.67 -2.01
N GLY A 20 -6.60 8.10 -2.61
CA GLY A 20 -7.59 8.96 -1.97
C GLY A 20 -7.04 10.35 -1.60
N MET A 21 -7.66 10.96 -0.59
CA MET A 21 -7.34 12.32 -0.14
C MET A 21 -6.07 12.37 0.72
N TYR A 22 -5.73 11.28 1.41
CA TYR A 22 -4.76 11.31 2.52
C TYR A 22 -3.36 10.83 2.15
N SER A 23 -3.20 10.13 1.02
CA SER A 23 -1.92 9.47 0.75
C SER A 23 -1.57 9.37 -0.73
N GLN A 24 -0.28 9.14 -0.97
CA GLN A 24 0.30 8.94 -2.29
C GLN A 24 1.14 7.67 -2.31
N LEU A 25 1.11 6.97 -3.45
CA LEU A 25 1.94 5.82 -3.71
C LEU A 25 3.06 6.21 -4.68
N HIS A 26 4.30 5.94 -4.25
CA HIS A 26 5.51 6.21 -5.02
C HIS A 26 6.27 4.91 -5.26
N LYS A 27 6.83 4.75 -6.46
CA LYS A 27 7.75 3.65 -6.70
C LYS A 27 9.07 3.90 -5.98
N ILE A 28 9.66 2.83 -5.48
CA ILE A 28 11.00 2.85 -4.90
C ILE A 28 12.01 2.51 -6.01
N ILE A 29 12.94 3.42 -6.28
CA ILE A 29 13.92 3.27 -7.36
C ILE A 29 14.79 2.03 -7.11
N GLY A 30 14.89 1.18 -8.14
CA GLY A 30 15.64 -0.09 -8.06
C GLY A 30 14.98 -1.19 -7.22
N LYS A 31 13.70 -1.03 -6.85
CA LYS A 31 12.93 -2.01 -6.06
C LYS A 31 11.56 -2.29 -6.68
N ASN A 32 11.53 -2.92 -7.85
CA ASN A 32 10.31 -3.16 -8.64
C ASN A 32 9.22 -3.98 -7.93
N LYS A 33 9.56 -4.73 -6.87
CA LYS A 33 8.61 -5.52 -6.07
C LYS A 33 8.04 -4.74 -4.88
N LEU A 34 8.48 -3.50 -4.67
CA LEU A 34 8.13 -2.69 -3.52
C LEU A 34 7.51 -1.36 -3.96
N ILE A 35 6.64 -0.83 -3.12
CA ILE A 35 6.03 0.48 -3.27
C ILE A 35 6.05 1.21 -1.93
N ALA A 36 6.15 2.53 -1.97
CA ALA A 36 6.11 3.39 -0.80
C ALA A 36 4.77 4.11 -0.74
N LYS A 37 4.06 4.00 0.39
CA LYS A 37 2.97 4.90 0.76
C LYS A 37 3.55 6.07 1.56
N VAL A 38 3.18 7.29 1.16
CA VAL A 38 3.54 8.54 1.81
C VAL A 38 2.24 9.23 2.24
N SER A 39 2.16 9.71 3.48
CA SER A 39 1.02 10.54 3.92
C SER A 39 1.18 11.94 3.35
N LYS A 40 0.08 12.52 2.85
CA LYS A 40 0.06 13.90 2.35
C LYS A 40 0.13 14.94 3.48
N PHE A 41 -0.11 14.51 4.71
CA PHE A 41 -0.13 15.36 5.90
C PHE A 41 1.07 15.15 6.82
N ASP A 42 2.07 14.37 6.36
CA ASP A 42 3.27 14.01 7.12
C ASP A 42 2.95 13.37 8.49
N ASP A 43 1.89 12.56 8.53
CA ASP A 43 1.45 11.88 9.74
C ASP A 43 2.04 10.46 9.80
N ILE A 44 3.09 10.29 10.60
CA ILE A 44 3.72 8.98 10.82
C ILE A 44 2.81 8.01 11.58
N GLU A 45 1.88 8.50 12.40
CA GLU A 45 0.95 7.62 13.14
C GLU A 45 -0.06 6.99 12.19
N GLU A 46 -0.48 7.70 11.14
CA GLU A 46 -1.28 7.11 10.04
C GLU A 46 -0.56 5.90 9.42
N LEU A 47 0.73 6.04 9.10
CA LEU A 47 1.52 4.96 8.49
C LEU A 47 1.72 3.77 9.44
N LYS A 48 1.85 4.03 10.75
CA LYS A 48 1.93 2.97 11.78
C LYS A 48 0.62 2.22 11.89
N ASN A 49 -0.50 2.93 11.94
CA ASN A 49 -1.83 2.33 12.01
C ASN A 49 -2.10 1.44 10.78
N ASP A 50 -1.76 1.91 9.59
CA ASP A 50 -1.86 1.11 8.37
C ASP A 50 -1.01 -0.16 8.41
N LEU A 51 0.24 -0.05 8.88
CA LEU A 51 1.14 -1.19 9.04
C LEU A 51 0.55 -2.22 10.01
N GLU A 52 -0.03 -1.76 11.12
CA GLU A 52 -0.65 -2.64 12.12
C GLU A 52 -1.89 -3.32 11.55
N ILE A 53 -2.82 -2.56 10.96
CA ILE A 53 -4.06 -3.06 10.36
C ILE A 53 -3.74 -4.04 9.23
N GLY A 54 -2.86 -3.68 8.30
CA GLY A 54 -2.49 -4.54 7.17
C GLY A 54 -1.89 -5.87 7.62
N ASN A 55 -1.05 -5.84 8.66
CA ASN A 55 -0.50 -7.06 9.27
C ASN A 55 -1.56 -7.88 10.00
N LEU A 56 -2.50 -7.24 10.70
CA LEU A 56 -3.60 -7.91 11.38
C LEU A 56 -4.49 -8.64 10.38
N LEU A 57 -4.91 -7.96 9.30
CA LEU A 57 -5.74 -8.55 8.24
C LEU A 57 -5.06 -9.81 7.66
N ARG A 58 -3.76 -9.71 7.34
CA ARG A 58 -2.99 -10.82 6.77
C ARG A 58 -2.84 -12.00 7.74
N ARG A 59 -2.67 -11.73 9.04
CA ARG A 59 -2.63 -12.79 10.09
C ARG A 59 -3.97 -13.51 10.21
N ASN A 60 -5.07 -12.84 9.90
CA ASN A 60 -6.41 -13.42 9.88
C ASN A 60 -6.79 -14.01 8.51
N GLY A 61 -5.82 -14.22 7.61
CA GLY A 61 -6.05 -14.88 6.32
C GLY A 61 -6.68 -14.01 5.24
N ILE A 62 -6.90 -12.71 5.49
CA ILE A 62 -7.42 -11.78 4.49
C ILE A 62 -6.32 -11.46 3.48
N SER A 63 -6.66 -11.56 2.19
CA SER A 63 -5.74 -11.27 1.09
C SER A 63 -5.45 -9.77 1.01
N THR A 64 -4.27 -9.36 1.49
CA THR A 64 -3.78 -7.98 1.43
C THR A 64 -2.33 -7.95 0.93
N PRO A 65 -1.87 -6.82 0.34
CA PRO A 65 -0.45 -6.63 0.05
C PRO A 65 0.38 -6.84 1.32
N LYS A 66 1.61 -7.36 1.20
CA LYS A 66 2.48 -7.48 2.36
C LYS A 66 2.99 -6.11 2.81
N TYR A 67 2.63 -5.68 4.01
CA TYR A 67 3.17 -4.49 4.67
C TYR A 67 4.52 -4.86 5.30
N ILE A 68 5.60 -4.20 4.89
CA ILE A 68 6.97 -4.60 5.27
C ILE A 68 7.44 -3.83 6.50
N GLY A 69 7.20 -2.51 6.54
CA GLY A 69 7.59 -1.66 7.66
C GLY A 69 7.66 -0.19 7.28
N ILE A 70 8.02 0.63 8.26
CA ILE A 70 8.26 2.06 8.08
C ILE A 70 9.74 2.30 7.80
N ALA A 71 10.04 3.24 6.92
CA ALA A 71 11.38 3.67 6.58
C ALA A 71 11.40 5.17 6.26
N LYS A 72 12.57 5.69 5.88
CA LYS A 72 12.72 7.02 5.31
C LYS A 72 12.79 6.95 3.79
N GLY A 73 12.10 7.86 3.11
CA GLY A 73 12.17 8.05 1.65
C GLY A 73 12.73 9.42 1.32
N LYS A 74 13.50 9.52 0.24
CA LYS A 74 13.89 10.80 -0.35
C LYS A 74 12.94 11.11 -1.50
N LEU A 75 12.20 12.20 -1.39
CA LEU A 75 11.20 12.63 -2.36
C LEU A 75 11.41 14.12 -2.64
N ASN A 76 11.62 14.49 -3.90
CA ASN A 76 11.89 15.90 -4.28
C ASN A 76 13.03 16.57 -3.49
N GLY A 77 14.00 15.81 -3.01
CA GLY A 77 15.13 16.33 -2.21
C GLY A 77 14.87 16.38 -0.70
N GLU A 78 13.63 16.12 -0.25
CA GLU A 78 13.25 16.07 1.17
C GLU A 78 13.26 14.63 1.69
N ILE A 79 13.48 14.46 3.00
CA ILE A 79 13.41 13.16 3.67
C ILE A 79 12.06 13.07 4.36
N VAL A 80 11.24 12.08 3.97
CA VAL A 80 9.89 11.85 4.49
C VAL A 80 9.76 10.46 5.11
N ASP A 81 8.80 10.27 6.01
CA ASP A 81 8.42 8.94 6.50
C ASP A 81 7.60 8.20 5.44
N ILE A 82 7.91 6.92 5.27
CA ILE A 82 7.26 6.07 4.27
C ILE A 82 6.86 4.73 4.86
N LEU A 83 5.72 4.21 4.41
CA LEU A 83 5.33 2.84 4.62
C LEU A 83 5.71 2.01 3.38
N VAL A 84 6.62 1.07 3.56
CA VAL A 84 7.08 0.16 2.51
C VAL A 84 6.17 -1.05 2.45
N MET A 85 5.63 -1.31 1.26
CA MET A 85 4.71 -2.41 1.00
C MET A 85 5.16 -3.19 -0.24
N GLU A 86 4.66 -4.42 -0.37
CA GLU A 86 4.72 -5.17 -1.63
C GLU A 86 3.96 -4.45 -2.74
N PHE A 87 4.57 -4.37 -3.92
CA PHE A 87 3.90 -3.93 -5.11
C PHE A 87 3.10 -5.09 -5.72
N VAL A 88 1.77 -4.92 -5.80
CA VAL A 88 0.87 -5.88 -6.44
C VAL A 88 0.49 -5.34 -7.81
N GLU A 89 0.99 -5.97 -8.87
CA GLU A 89 0.85 -5.52 -10.27
C GLU A 89 -0.63 -5.42 -10.69
N ASP A 90 -1.46 -6.36 -10.24
CA ASP A 90 -2.90 -6.42 -10.53
C ASP A 90 -3.78 -5.49 -9.66
N SER A 91 -3.19 -4.71 -8.75
CA SER A 91 -3.94 -3.81 -7.84
C SER A 91 -4.78 -2.75 -8.56
N LYS A 92 -4.41 -2.41 -9.81
CA LYS A 92 -5.14 -1.46 -10.67
C LYS A 92 -6.33 -2.08 -11.38
N MET A 93 -6.51 -3.39 -11.30
CA MET A 93 -7.58 -4.09 -12.01
C MET A 93 -8.95 -3.78 -11.37
N LEU A 94 -9.11 -3.89 -10.05
CA LEU A 94 -10.45 -3.84 -9.45
C LEU A 94 -11.23 -2.55 -9.75
N TYR A 95 -10.60 -1.37 -9.70
CA TYR A 95 -11.30 -0.11 -9.99
C TYR A 95 -11.61 0.08 -11.49
N ARG A 96 -10.71 -0.34 -12.38
CA ARG A 96 -10.92 -0.21 -13.83
C ARG A 96 -11.90 -1.26 -14.38
N TYR A 97 -11.88 -2.46 -13.80
CA TYR A 97 -12.83 -3.50 -14.12
C TYR A 97 -14.18 -3.22 -13.46
N SER A 98 -14.29 -2.71 -12.22
CA SER A 98 -15.59 -2.45 -11.59
C SER A 98 -16.48 -1.46 -12.36
N GLN A 99 -15.90 -0.56 -13.16
CA GLN A 99 -16.64 0.34 -14.05
C GLN A 99 -17.22 -0.38 -15.30
N ASN A 100 -16.70 -1.57 -15.63
CA ASN A 100 -17.06 -2.36 -16.82
C ASN A 100 -17.57 -3.77 -16.48
N LEU A 101 -17.60 -4.16 -15.21
CA LEU A 101 -18.07 -5.46 -14.75
C LEU A 101 -19.57 -5.41 -14.56
N SER A 102 -20.28 -6.41 -15.10
CA SER A 102 -21.71 -6.54 -14.86
C SER A 102 -21.97 -6.67 -13.34
N PRO A 103 -23.13 -6.18 -12.85
CA PRO A 103 -23.51 -6.34 -11.45
C PRO A 103 -23.44 -7.79 -10.96
N GLU A 104 -23.69 -8.76 -11.83
CA GLU A 104 -23.60 -10.20 -11.56
C GLU A 104 -22.16 -10.66 -11.30
N PHE A 105 -21.18 -10.14 -12.04
CA PHE A 105 -19.77 -10.48 -11.83
C PHE A 105 -19.23 -9.84 -10.55
N MET A 106 -19.61 -8.59 -10.26
CA MET A 106 -19.29 -7.93 -8.99
C MET A 106 -19.85 -8.74 -7.80
N ASN A 107 -21.12 -9.14 -7.87
CA ASN A 107 -21.75 -9.98 -6.85
C ASN A 107 -21.06 -11.34 -6.67
N LYS A 108 -20.59 -11.97 -7.76
CA LYS A 108 -19.84 -13.22 -7.70
C LYS A 108 -18.45 -13.04 -7.07
N LEU A 109 -17.79 -11.92 -7.33
CA LEU A 109 -16.48 -11.59 -6.76
C LEU A 109 -16.58 -11.39 -5.24
N PHE A 110 -17.57 -10.62 -4.78
CA PHE A 110 -17.79 -10.37 -3.35
C PHE A 110 -18.32 -11.59 -2.61
N ARG A 111 -19.23 -12.39 -3.20
CA ARG A 111 -19.73 -13.62 -2.54
C ARG A 111 -18.66 -14.69 -2.37
N LYS A 112 -17.77 -14.88 -3.37
CA LYS A 112 -16.67 -15.86 -3.27
C LYS A 112 -15.66 -15.56 -2.14
N GLU A 113 -15.56 -14.31 -1.72
CA GLU A 113 -14.69 -13.90 -0.62
C GLU A 113 -15.41 -14.02 0.73
N ILE A 114 -16.73 -13.76 0.79
CA ILE A 114 -17.55 -13.90 2.01
C ILE A 114 -17.72 -15.38 2.40
N ASP A 115 -17.94 -16.28 1.44
CA ASP A 115 -18.14 -17.71 1.72
C ASP A 115 -16.85 -18.44 2.17
N LYS A 116 -15.70 -17.74 2.20
CA LYS A 116 -14.41 -18.26 2.68
C LYS A 116 -14.02 -17.75 4.08
N LEU A 117 -14.82 -16.87 4.67
CA LEU A 117 -14.68 -16.37 6.06
C LEU A 117 -15.56 -17.18 7.00
#